data_AF-A0A135SQN2-F1
#
_entry.id   AF-A0A135SQN2-F1
#
_cell.length_a   1.000
_cell.length_b   1.000
_cell.length_c   1.000
_cell.angle_alpha   90.00
_cell.angle_beta   90.00
_cell.angle_gamma   90.00
#
_symmetry.space_group_name_H-M   'P 1'
#
loop_
_entity.id
_entity.type
_entity.pdbx_description
1 polymer ?
#
loop_
_entity_poly.entity_id
_entity_poly.type
_entity_poly.pdbx_seq_one_letter_code
_entity_poly.pdbx_strand_id
1 'polypeptide(L)'
;MAPDKGRDSRTGSKRSAPIDISSGDSEEEEEEVSQRRRRHQTTRSTKAGKSRRRQASTDTSDSDDDEDISSSDDAPSRKKSKNTATKTTKTTGKGKGSGKARAVEDRECMFKTTDLQWVDDERKFHREVHSRTHQEIFGALDRDVPPITLEEMDQILPEEPDYDEDWSAEDEKKLVQDSEQDRGQQLLLDQDASAFPAFVKVASRYFRRSPMEFISVIYHLEWDQSRGKSNGKKHRWTAVFCKRLSELATHPLFEKNYKLLVLALQYASMMLKNDRRTWPISLPSRDRFFVVLGQVIKKYKGIDRDPAKIHEEARKRLKDGGYTIPLFSEFMLRLEELRAPTSGSTISNSVVPLVYMVGNDEANLLVQATNMVSTTGMPVFRDAPMYKSYTITRDTRERENPPKRLEQIPYLKRSLIAVWRHREKAKKRAQRLGTDSDQEHEESVDLEVGILRERIKEAEATCTRILREKDSMAAKLDAAETRSTRDGMRIAELEAAEAQGASGAALARIAELEAEIQRLKDNSSTRGSTVHSRSFGDDGFGDGFDFSDPVLGGDNTGHSSVGETPGNPTSHVGRSSDDPGPRPAVDFLSGRY
;
A
#
# COMPACT_ATOMS: atom_id res chain seq x y z
N MET A 1 -44.76 56.37 16.21
CA MET A 1 -45.57 56.11 17.41
C MET A 1 -46.37 54.83 17.15
N ALA A 2 -46.15 53.80 17.96
CA ALA A 2 -46.95 52.56 17.98
C ALA A 2 -48.13 52.73 18.98
N PRO A 3 -49.07 51.77 19.18
CA PRO A 3 -49.19 50.43 18.59
C PRO A 3 -50.62 49.98 18.15
N ASP A 4 -50.66 48.85 17.47
CA ASP A 4 -51.85 48.07 17.09
C ASP A 4 -51.98 46.83 18.01
N LYS A 5 -53.21 46.47 18.41
CA LYS A 5 -53.56 45.29 19.21
C LYS A 5 -54.86 44.69 18.67
N GLY A 6 -54.80 43.42 18.28
CA GLY A 6 -55.95 42.51 18.12
C GLY A 6 -55.50 41.09 18.46
N ARG A 7 -56.37 40.12 18.76
CA ARG A 7 -57.81 40.03 18.98
C ARG A 7 -58.02 38.61 19.53
N ASP A 8 -58.69 38.48 20.67
CA ASP A 8 -59.00 37.19 21.30
C ASP A 8 -60.07 36.41 20.53
N SER A 9 -59.92 35.09 20.46
CA SER A 9 -60.91 34.17 19.90
C SER A 9 -61.36 33.14 20.94
N ARG A 10 -62.60 32.71 20.75
CA ARG A 10 -63.59 32.29 21.74
C ARG A 10 -63.65 30.77 21.84
N THR A 11 -63.87 30.27 23.05
CA THR A 11 -64.08 28.87 23.43
C THR A 11 -65.47 28.35 23.01
N GLY A 12 -65.55 27.06 22.69
CA GLY A 12 -66.81 26.36 22.37
C GLY A 12 -66.66 24.84 22.40
N SER A 13 -67.07 24.25 23.51
CA SER A 13 -67.01 22.83 23.88
C SER A 13 -68.17 22.01 23.30
N LYS A 14 -67.91 20.79 22.79
CA LYS A 14 -68.93 19.75 22.57
C LYS A 14 -68.40 18.35 22.96
N ARG A 15 -69.27 17.64 23.66
CA ARG A 15 -69.13 16.34 24.34
C ARG A 15 -69.01 15.16 23.35
N SER A 16 -68.25 14.14 23.74
CA SER A 16 -68.29 12.78 23.18
C SER A 16 -68.54 11.77 24.31
N ALA A 17 -69.43 10.82 24.05
CA ALA A 17 -69.91 9.77 24.96
C ALA A 17 -68.97 8.54 25.02
N PRO A 18 -69.08 7.65 26.03
CA PRO A 18 -68.21 6.49 26.21
C PRO A 18 -68.75 5.24 25.50
N ILE A 19 -67.85 4.37 25.04
CA ILE A 19 -68.16 3.05 24.47
C ILE A 19 -67.80 1.98 25.51
N ASP A 20 -68.82 1.20 25.88
CA ASP A 20 -68.77 -0.03 26.67
C ASP A 20 -68.17 -1.18 25.85
N ILE A 21 -67.26 -1.96 26.45
CA ILE A 21 -66.78 -3.24 25.92
C ILE A 21 -67.33 -4.33 26.82
N SER A 22 -68.27 -5.11 26.28
CA SER A 22 -68.91 -6.26 26.91
C SER A 22 -68.32 -7.57 26.39
N SER A 23 -68.12 -8.47 27.34
CA SER A 23 -67.65 -9.85 27.27
C SER A 23 -68.72 -10.85 26.80
N GLY A 24 -68.29 -11.87 26.05
CA GLY A 24 -68.97 -13.16 25.81
C GLY A 24 -67.98 -14.03 25.03
N ASP A 25 -67.46 -15.18 25.48
CA ASP A 25 -68.00 -16.35 26.19
C ASP A 25 -68.93 -17.19 25.31
N SER A 26 -68.36 -18.24 24.72
CA SER A 26 -69.07 -19.38 24.12
C SER A 26 -68.06 -20.49 23.78
N GLU A 27 -68.01 -21.50 24.65
CA GLU A 27 -67.49 -22.85 24.40
C GLU A 27 -68.60 -23.75 23.79
N GLU A 28 -68.16 -24.90 23.28
CA GLU A 28 -68.91 -26.15 22.96
C GLU A 28 -69.67 -26.24 21.62
N GLU A 29 -69.19 -27.08 20.68
CA GLU A 29 -69.68 -28.46 20.46
C GLU A 29 -69.08 -29.12 19.17
N GLU A 30 -68.56 -30.35 19.37
CA GLU A 30 -68.58 -31.59 18.56
C GLU A 30 -68.17 -31.61 17.06
N GLU A 31 -67.15 -32.36 16.60
CA GLU A 31 -67.02 -33.83 16.40
C GLU A 31 -67.97 -34.49 15.35
N GLU A 32 -67.47 -34.76 14.13
CA GLU A 32 -67.68 -35.99 13.30
C GLU A 32 -67.04 -35.81 11.90
N VAL A 33 -65.90 -36.45 11.59
CA VAL A 33 -65.71 -37.82 11.04
C VAL A 33 -66.06 -37.99 9.54
N SER A 34 -64.98 -38.22 8.76
CA SER A 34 -64.84 -39.14 7.61
C SER A 34 -65.83 -39.13 6.44
N GLN A 35 -65.30 -38.98 5.21
CA GLN A 35 -65.33 -39.98 4.12
C GLN A 35 -65.08 -39.34 2.74
N ARG A 36 -64.36 -40.08 1.87
CA ARG A 36 -64.01 -39.88 0.43
C ARG A 36 -62.56 -39.42 0.22
N ARG A 37 -61.65 -40.18 -0.40
CA ARG A 37 -61.78 -41.30 -1.34
C ARG A 37 -60.48 -42.13 -1.32
N ARG A 38 -60.61 -43.42 -1.02
CA ARG A 38 -59.73 -44.51 -1.49
C ARG A 38 -60.50 -45.34 -2.52
N ARG A 39 -59.77 -45.88 -3.51
CA ARG A 39 -60.08 -46.92 -4.53
C ARG A 39 -59.82 -46.34 -5.94
N HIS A 40 -58.90 -46.90 -6.73
CA HIS A 40 -58.90 -48.29 -7.17
C HIS A 40 -57.58 -49.05 -7.01
N GLN A 41 -57.72 -50.28 -6.51
CA GLN A 41 -56.83 -51.43 -6.75
C GLN A 41 -57.50 -52.37 -7.77
N THR A 42 -56.73 -53.39 -8.17
CA THR A 42 -57.09 -54.67 -8.83
C THR A 42 -56.87 -54.66 -10.35
N THR A 43 -56.24 -55.66 -11.02
CA THR A 43 -56.09 -57.11 -10.74
C THR A 43 -54.90 -57.77 -11.49
N ARG A 44 -54.36 -58.87 -10.91
CA ARG A 44 -53.94 -60.18 -11.49
C ARG A 44 -52.83 -60.24 -12.57
N SER A 45 -51.69 -60.90 -12.29
CA SER A 45 -51.39 -62.36 -12.28
C SER A 45 -51.22 -62.98 -13.68
N THR A 46 -50.00 -63.46 -14.02
CA THR A 46 -49.66 -64.90 -14.16
C THR A 46 -48.22 -65.15 -14.66
N LYS A 47 -47.54 -66.10 -13.98
CA LYS A 47 -46.64 -67.18 -14.44
C LYS A 47 -45.36 -66.94 -15.27
N ALA A 48 -44.28 -67.43 -14.65
CA ALA A 48 -43.34 -68.48 -15.10
C ALA A 48 -42.14 -68.12 -15.99
N GLY A 49 -40.93 -68.41 -15.48
CA GLY A 49 -39.71 -68.55 -16.27
C GLY A 49 -38.43 -68.66 -15.42
N LYS A 50 -38.03 -69.89 -15.07
CA LYS A 50 -36.73 -70.29 -14.49
C LYS A 50 -35.54 -69.65 -15.22
N SER A 51 -34.46 -69.30 -14.51
CA SER A 51 -33.12 -69.88 -14.70
C SER A 51 -32.03 -69.19 -13.86
N ARG A 52 -31.30 -70.01 -13.07
CA ARG A 52 -29.89 -69.87 -12.62
C ARG A 52 -29.49 -68.66 -11.76
N ARG A 53 -28.47 -68.71 -10.90
CA ARG A 53 -27.74 -69.70 -10.09
C ARG A 53 -26.64 -68.86 -9.41
N ARG A 54 -26.44 -69.10 -8.10
CA ARG A 54 -25.26 -68.80 -7.25
C ARG A 54 -25.07 -67.39 -6.64
N GLN A 55 -24.95 -67.45 -5.30
CA GLN A 55 -23.92 -66.84 -4.42
C GLN A 55 -23.86 -65.30 -4.39
N ALA A 56 -23.61 -64.63 -3.27
CA ALA A 56 -23.60 -64.92 -1.85
C ALA A 56 -23.63 -63.53 -1.17
N SER A 57 -24.13 -63.49 0.06
CA SER A 57 -24.13 -62.39 1.03
C SER A 57 -23.06 -61.30 0.84
N THR A 58 -23.47 -60.05 0.97
CA THR A 58 -22.78 -59.03 1.80
C THR A 58 -23.74 -57.88 2.07
N ASP A 59 -24.18 -57.80 3.32
CA ASP A 59 -24.65 -56.57 3.96
C ASP A 59 -23.53 -55.54 3.91
N THR A 60 -23.83 -54.34 3.42
CA THR A 60 -23.01 -53.14 3.65
C THR A 60 -23.89 -52.11 4.31
N SER A 61 -23.82 -52.12 5.64
CA SER A 61 -24.24 -51.03 6.51
C SER A 61 -23.31 -49.84 6.32
N ASP A 62 -23.90 -48.69 6.01
CA ASP A 62 -23.32 -47.35 6.19
C ASP A 62 -22.82 -47.21 7.63
N SER A 63 -21.52 -46.90 7.78
CA SER A 63 -20.95 -46.41 9.01
C SER A 63 -20.02 -45.26 8.64
N ASP A 64 -20.41 -44.07 9.07
CA ASP A 64 -19.61 -42.85 9.05
C ASP A 64 -18.37 -43.08 9.94
N ASP A 65 -17.16 -43.02 9.36
CA ASP A 65 -15.90 -43.06 10.09
C ASP A 65 -15.43 -41.63 10.37
N ASP A 66 -15.40 -41.32 11.67
CA ASP A 66 -14.77 -40.17 12.29
C ASP A 66 -13.23 -40.26 12.16
N GLU A 67 -12.62 -39.27 11.52
CA GLU A 67 -11.16 -39.12 11.46
C GLU A 67 -10.61 -38.54 12.78
N ASP A 68 -10.29 -39.46 13.70
CA ASP A 68 -9.46 -39.22 14.88
C ASP A 68 -8.00 -38.96 14.46
N ILE A 69 -7.54 -37.71 14.56
CA ILE A 69 -6.14 -37.35 14.40
C ILE A 69 -5.39 -37.67 15.70
N SER A 70 -4.85 -38.88 15.79
CA SER A 70 -3.92 -39.28 16.85
C SER A 70 -2.52 -38.75 16.58
N SER A 71 -2.05 -37.90 17.49
CA SER A 71 -0.66 -37.48 17.68
C SER A 71 0.22 -38.68 18.03
N SER A 72 1.28 -38.93 17.25
CA SER A 72 2.38 -39.81 17.66
C SER A 72 3.74 -39.19 17.34
N ASP A 73 4.47 -38.91 18.43
CA ASP A 73 5.93 -38.83 18.49
C ASP A 73 6.58 -40.00 17.76
N ASP A 74 7.65 -39.74 16.99
CA ASP A 74 8.62 -40.80 16.73
C ASP A 74 10.05 -40.29 16.53
N ALA A 75 10.95 -40.93 17.28
CA ALA A 75 12.39 -40.74 17.30
C ALA A 75 13.06 -41.49 16.14
N PRO A 76 14.33 -41.20 15.78
CA PRO A 76 14.88 -41.57 14.48
C PRO A 76 15.45 -42.99 14.46
N SER A 77 14.92 -43.84 13.59
CA SER A 77 15.53 -45.13 13.26
C SER A 77 16.41 -45.04 12.00
N ARG A 78 17.69 -45.34 12.19
CA ARG A 78 18.70 -45.58 11.15
C ARG A 78 18.27 -46.71 10.21
N LYS A 79 18.17 -46.45 8.90
CA LYS A 79 18.41 -47.48 7.87
C LYS A 79 19.16 -46.94 6.65
N LYS A 80 20.22 -47.67 6.31
CA LYS A 80 21.08 -47.54 5.13
C LYS A 80 20.31 -47.91 3.85
N SER A 81 20.44 -47.11 2.79
CA SER A 81 20.33 -47.55 1.39
C SER A 81 21.15 -46.59 0.51
N LYS A 82 22.31 -47.01 -0.01
CA LYS A 82 22.59 -47.68 -1.29
C LYS A 82 22.26 -46.85 -2.55
N ASN A 83 23.28 -46.16 -3.02
CA ASN A 83 23.68 -45.83 -4.40
C ASN A 83 22.59 -45.73 -5.49
N THR A 84 22.44 -44.54 -6.06
CA THR A 84 22.41 -44.35 -7.52
C THR A 84 23.10 -43.02 -7.86
N ALA A 85 24.22 -43.12 -8.57
CA ALA A 85 25.02 -42.00 -9.01
C ALA A 85 24.50 -41.50 -10.38
N THR A 86 23.95 -40.28 -10.40
CA THR A 86 23.69 -39.54 -11.64
C THR A 86 24.88 -38.62 -11.93
N LYS A 87 25.57 -38.97 -13.02
CA LYS A 87 26.72 -38.30 -13.61
C LYS A 87 26.28 -36.95 -14.19
N THR A 88 26.60 -35.83 -13.54
CA THR A 88 26.49 -34.49 -14.14
C THR A 88 27.73 -34.21 -14.99
N THR A 89 27.52 -34.15 -16.30
CA THR A 89 28.47 -33.76 -17.33
C THR A 89 28.84 -32.29 -17.20
N LYS A 90 30.15 -32.06 -17.07
CA LYS A 90 30.80 -30.76 -16.99
C LYS A 90 31.02 -30.25 -18.42
N THR A 91 30.21 -29.29 -18.88
CA THR A 91 30.44 -28.58 -20.14
C THR A 91 31.04 -27.21 -19.86
N THR A 92 32.34 -27.10 -20.08
CA THR A 92 33.08 -25.84 -20.11
C THR A 92 32.78 -25.08 -21.41
N GLY A 93 31.80 -24.18 -21.37
CA GLY A 93 31.49 -23.24 -22.46
C GLY A 93 32.09 -21.88 -22.17
N LYS A 94 33.20 -21.54 -22.83
CA LYS A 94 33.91 -20.27 -22.74
C LYS A 94 33.22 -19.24 -23.65
N GLY A 95 32.13 -18.63 -23.16
CA GLY A 95 31.37 -17.60 -23.87
C GLY A 95 31.79 -16.19 -23.45
N LYS A 96 32.57 -15.52 -24.30
CA LYS A 96 33.02 -14.13 -24.14
C LYS A 96 31.89 -13.18 -24.58
N GLY A 97 30.89 -13.00 -23.72
CA GLY A 97 29.75 -12.10 -23.95
C GLY A 97 29.93 -10.78 -23.20
N SER A 98 30.34 -9.74 -23.92
CA SER A 98 30.34 -8.34 -23.48
C SER A 98 28.89 -7.84 -23.38
N GLY A 99 28.22 -8.19 -22.28
CA GLY A 99 26.87 -7.72 -21.94
C GLY A 99 26.96 -6.61 -20.89
N LYS A 100 26.51 -5.40 -21.27
CA LYS A 100 26.22 -4.25 -20.41
C LYS A 100 25.65 -4.70 -19.06
N ALA A 101 26.50 -4.75 -18.04
CA ALA A 101 26.07 -4.79 -16.66
C ALA A 101 25.34 -3.46 -16.40
N ARG A 102 24.01 -3.52 -16.28
CA ARG A 102 23.26 -2.44 -15.66
C ARG A 102 23.88 -2.20 -14.29
N ALA A 103 24.23 -0.95 -14.03
CA ALA A 103 24.53 -0.40 -12.72
C ALA A 103 23.42 -0.80 -11.74
N VAL A 104 23.61 -1.96 -11.10
CA VAL A 104 23.16 -2.22 -9.74
C VAL A 104 24.28 -1.67 -8.87
N GLU A 105 24.43 -0.34 -8.92
CA GLU A 105 25.35 0.41 -8.08
C GLU A 105 24.95 0.17 -6.62
N ASP A 106 25.89 -0.39 -5.87
CA ASP A 106 26.11 -0.15 -4.46
C ASP A 106 24.85 -0.11 -3.58
N ARG A 107 24.17 -1.26 -3.51
CA ARG A 107 23.78 -1.76 -2.18
C ARG A 107 25.04 -2.24 -1.48
N GLU A 108 25.92 -1.28 -1.16
CA GLU A 108 26.98 -1.51 -0.21
C GLU A 108 26.28 -1.88 1.09
N CYS A 109 26.30 -3.18 1.37
CA CYS A 109 25.70 -3.79 2.52
C CYS A 109 26.35 -3.13 3.74
N MET A 110 25.65 -2.15 4.32
CA MET A 110 26.04 -1.37 5.50
C MET A 110 26.23 -2.23 6.77
N PHE A 111 26.22 -3.56 6.62
CA PHE A 111 26.27 -4.53 7.70
C PHE A 111 27.29 -5.61 7.37
N LYS A 112 28.57 -5.23 7.33
CA LYS A 112 29.67 -6.16 7.61
C LYS A 112 29.75 -6.34 9.12
N THR A 113 28.76 -6.99 9.71
CA THR A 113 28.75 -7.28 11.14
C THR A 113 28.59 -8.77 11.34
N THR A 114 29.70 -9.38 11.75
CA THR A 114 29.88 -10.66 12.45
C THR A 114 29.05 -10.79 13.74
N ASP A 115 27.94 -10.06 13.83
CA ASP A 115 27.17 -9.92 15.05
C ASP A 115 26.14 -11.05 15.09
N LEU A 116 26.52 -12.20 15.65
CA LEU A 116 25.63 -13.34 15.86
C LEU A 116 24.60 -13.07 16.98
N GLN A 117 24.62 -11.89 17.60
CA GLN A 117 23.75 -11.51 18.70
C GLN A 117 22.26 -11.58 18.34
N TRP A 118 21.91 -11.40 17.06
CA TRP A 118 20.53 -11.57 16.57
C TRP A 118 20.02 -13.02 16.68
N VAL A 119 20.87 -14.03 16.50
CA VAL A 119 20.48 -15.45 16.65
C VAL A 119 20.08 -15.70 18.10
N ASP A 120 20.80 -15.07 19.02
CA ASP A 120 20.55 -15.19 20.45
C ASP A 120 19.30 -14.40 20.88
N ASP A 121 19.04 -13.23 20.30
CA ASP A 121 17.81 -12.46 20.52
C ASP A 121 16.57 -13.18 19.98
N GLU A 122 16.65 -13.76 18.78
CA GLU A 122 15.57 -14.57 18.22
C GLU A 122 15.32 -15.82 19.08
N ARG A 123 16.38 -16.54 19.48
CA ARG A 123 16.26 -17.69 20.39
C ARG A 123 15.73 -17.29 21.76
N LYS A 124 16.11 -16.11 22.27
CA LYS A 124 15.62 -15.57 23.56
C LYS A 124 14.14 -15.25 23.45
N PHE A 125 13.70 -14.57 22.40
CA PHE A 125 12.30 -14.31 22.15
C PHE A 125 11.49 -15.60 21.95
N HIS A 126 12.00 -16.58 21.20
CA HIS A 126 11.33 -17.88 21.07
C HIS A 126 11.19 -18.57 22.41
N ARG A 127 12.26 -18.61 23.21
CA ARG A 127 12.20 -19.15 24.57
C ARG A 127 11.19 -18.39 25.41
N GLU A 128 11.18 -17.06 25.35
CA GLU A 128 10.25 -16.23 26.12
C GLU A 128 8.80 -16.46 25.70
N VAL A 129 8.48 -16.38 24.41
CA VAL A 129 7.11 -16.57 23.90
C VAL A 129 6.63 -18.01 24.08
N HIS A 130 7.48 -19.02 23.87
CA HIS A 130 7.10 -20.42 24.09
C HIS A 130 7.10 -20.79 25.58
N SER A 131 7.81 -20.03 26.43
CA SER A 131 7.74 -20.17 27.88
C SER A 131 6.50 -19.52 28.49
N ARG A 132 5.94 -18.51 27.82
CA ARG A 132 4.69 -17.89 28.26
C ARG A 132 3.58 -18.92 28.19
N THR A 133 2.86 -19.06 29.30
CA THR A 133 1.67 -19.88 29.31
C THR A 133 0.66 -19.29 28.32
N HIS A 134 -0.17 -20.14 27.71
CA HIS A 134 -1.25 -19.65 26.85
C HIS A 134 -2.09 -18.58 27.56
N GLN A 135 -2.33 -18.71 28.87
CA GLN A 135 -3.09 -17.76 29.67
C GLN A 135 -2.43 -16.36 29.73
N GLU A 136 -1.10 -16.27 29.78
CA GLU A 136 -0.39 -14.99 29.74
C GLU A 136 -0.45 -14.32 28.36
N ILE A 137 -0.37 -15.12 27.30
CA ILE A 137 -0.50 -14.63 25.92
C ILE A 137 -1.91 -14.10 25.69
N PHE A 138 -2.94 -14.85 26.09
CA PHE A 138 -4.33 -14.41 26.00
C PHE A 138 -4.60 -13.20 26.90
N GLY A 139 -4.13 -13.20 28.14
CA GLY A 139 -4.27 -12.05 29.03
C GLY A 139 -3.59 -10.79 28.49
N ALA A 140 -2.46 -10.90 27.79
CA ALA A 140 -1.85 -9.78 27.08
C ALA A 140 -2.69 -9.34 25.87
N LEU A 141 -3.17 -10.31 25.08
CA LEU A 141 -4.02 -10.03 23.94
C LEU A 141 -5.35 -9.37 24.34
N ASP A 142 -5.99 -9.81 25.42
CA ASP A 142 -7.24 -9.24 25.94
C ASP A 142 -7.03 -7.84 26.51
N ARG A 143 -5.85 -7.54 27.07
CA ARG A 143 -5.50 -6.15 27.44
C ARG A 143 -5.32 -5.26 26.22
N ASP A 144 -4.64 -5.77 25.20
CA ASP A 144 -4.29 -4.98 24.01
C ASP A 144 -5.46 -4.83 23.04
N VAL A 145 -6.25 -5.88 22.88
CA VAL A 145 -7.37 -6.01 21.96
C VAL A 145 -8.48 -6.76 22.69
N PRO A 146 -9.21 -6.10 23.61
CA PRO A 146 -10.24 -6.78 24.40
C PRO A 146 -11.28 -7.40 23.48
N PRO A 147 -11.91 -8.50 23.90
CA PRO A 147 -13.03 -9.03 23.15
C PRO A 147 -14.14 -7.99 22.98
N ILE A 148 -14.96 -8.18 21.95
CA ILE A 148 -16.03 -7.26 21.63
C ILE A 148 -17.35 -7.76 22.20
N THR A 149 -18.07 -6.91 22.94
CA THR A 149 -19.41 -7.27 23.45
C THR A 149 -20.49 -7.02 22.39
N LEU A 150 -21.70 -7.55 22.60
CA LEU A 150 -22.83 -7.28 21.71
C LEU A 150 -23.19 -5.79 21.71
N GLU A 151 -23.16 -5.17 22.89
CA GLU A 151 -23.44 -3.74 23.08
C GLU A 151 -22.39 -2.88 22.35
N GLU A 152 -21.11 -3.25 22.42
CA GLU A 152 -20.06 -2.57 21.64
C GLU A 152 -20.28 -2.73 20.13
N MET A 153 -20.78 -3.88 19.67
CA MET A 153 -21.12 -4.08 18.26
C MET A 153 -22.31 -3.22 17.80
N ASP A 154 -23.31 -3.07 18.67
CA ASP A 154 -24.44 -2.16 18.44
C ASP A 154 -23.99 -0.69 18.44
N GLN A 155 -23.00 -0.31 19.26
CA GLN A 155 -22.42 1.03 19.26
C GLN A 155 -21.58 1.33 18.00
N ILE A 156 -20.86 0.33 17.47
CA ILE A 156 -20.04 0.50 16.25
C ILE A 156 -20.92 0.74 15.01
N LEU A 157 -22.06 0.04 14.93
CA LEU A 157 -23.04 0.16 13.86
C LEU A 157 -24.44 0.33 14.47
N PRO A 158 -24.81 1.57 14.82
CA PRO A 158 -26.12 1.89 15.36
C PRO A 158 -27.25 1.41 14.45
N GLU A 159 -28.36 1.01 15.06
CA GLU A 159 -29.55 0.56 14.32
C GLU A 159 -30.20 1.69 13.54
N GLU A 160 -30.30 2.87 14.15
CA GLU A 160 -30.85 4.06 13.50
C GLU A 160 -29.72 4.91 12.88
N PRO A 161 -29.85 5.30 11.60
CA PRO A 161 -28.89 6.19 10.97
C PRO A 161 -29.06 7.66 11.38
N ASP A 162 -27.97 8.41 11.20
CA ASP A 162 -28.05 9.87 11.13
C ASP A 162 -28.75 10.29 9.82
N TYR A 163 -29.90 10.94 9.98
CA TYR A 163 -30.63 11.57 8.88
C TYR A 163 -30.02 12.93 8.55
N ASP A 164 -29.86 13.20 7.25
CA ASP A 164 -29.27 14.43 6.73
C ASP A 164 -30.00 14.89 5.46
N GLU A 165 -29.55 15.97 4.84
CA GLU A 165 -30.15 16.49 3.60
C GLU A 165 -30.09 15.50 2.42
N ASP A 166 -29.15 14.55 2.44
CA ASP A 166 -28.98 13.52 1.42
C ASP A 166 -29.73 12.22 1.79
N TRP A 167 -30.37 12.12 2.97
CA TRP A 167 -30.95 10.88 3.47
C TRP A 167 -32.10 11.07 4.47
N SER A 168 -33.30 10.74 4.01
CA SER A 168 -34.53 10.82 4.79
C SER A 168 -34.93 9.48 5.42
N ALA A 169 -35.89 9.52 6.35
CA ALA A 169 -36.48 8.31 6.92
C ALA A 169 -37.21 7.44 5.87
N GLU A 170 -37.76 8.06 4.82
CA GLU A 170 -38.40 7.35 3.71
C GLU A 170 -37.36 6.56 2.89
N ASP A 171 -36.18 7.15 2.69
CA ASP A 171 -35.06 6.48 2.01
C ASP A 171 -34.55 5.29 2.79
N GLU A 172 -34.40 5.43 4.11
CA GLU A 172 -33.98 4.34 4.98
C GLU A 172 -35.01 3.20 4.93
N LYS A 173 -36.30 3.51 5.05
CA LYS A 173 -37.38 2.51 4.98
C LYS A 173 -37.38 1.79 3.62
N LYS A 174 -37.21 2.53 2.52
CA LYS A 174 -37.13 1.97 1.17
C LYS A 174 -35.90 1.08 1.03
N LEU A 175 -34.73 1.54 1.49
CA LEU A 175 -33.49 0.78 1.42
C LEU A 175 -33.59 -0.55 2.19
N VAL A 176 -34.16 -0.53 3.39
CA VAL A 176 -34.39 -1.74 4.19
C VAL A 176 -35.33 -2.70 3.44
N GLN A 177 -36.43 -2.20 2.87
CA GLN A 177 -37.37 -3.03 2.10
C GLN A 177 -36.72 -3.64 0.85
N ASP A 178 -35.95 -2.85 0.10
CA ASP A 178 -35.22 -3.31 -1.09
C ASP A 178 -34.16 -4.35 -0.71
N SER A 179 -33.52 -4.19 0.46
CA SER A 179 -32.54 -5.13 0.99
C SER A 179 -33.13 -6.51 1.28
N GLU A 180 -34.32 -6.54 1.87
CA GLU A 180 -34.97 -7.81 2.21
C GLU A 180 -35.35 -8.63 0.96
N GLN A 181 -35.55 -7.95 -0.17
CA GLN A 181 -35.85 -8.55 -1.46
C GLN A 181 -34.57 -8.94 -2.24
N ASP A 182 -33.41 -8.39 -1.90
CA ASP A 182 -32.16 -8.67 -2.60
C ASP A 182 -31.60 -10.07 -2.25
N ARG A 183 -31.78 -11.00 -3.19
CA ARG A 183 -31.23 -12.35 -3.11
C ARG A 183 -29.69 -12.36 -3.00
N GLY A 184 -29.00 -11.37 -3.57
CA GLY A 184 -27.55 -11.24 -3.48
C GLY A 184 -27.09 -11.00 -2.04
N GLN A 185 -27.82 -10.17 -1.30
CA GLN A 185 -27.57 -9.90 0.12
C GLN A 185 -27.76 -11.16 0.97
N GLN A 186 -28.84 -11.90 0.75
CA GLN A 186 -29.08 -13.15 1.47
C GLN A 186 -27.94 -14.16 1.25
N LEU A 187 -27.38 -14.23 0.03
CA LEU A 187 -26.23 -15.07 -0.28
C LEU A 187 -24.93 -14.59 0.39
N LEU A 188 -24.77 -13.28 0.58
CA LEU A 188 -23.65 -12.67 1.31
C LEU A 188 -23.73 -12.90 2.82
N LEU A 189 -24.94 -13.06 3.37
CA LEU A 189 -25.17 -13.42 4.77
C LEU A 189 -25.07 -14.93 5.01
N ASP A 190 -25.47 -15.75 4.03
CA ASP A 190 -25.34 -17.20 4.05
C ASP A 190 -23.94 -17.68 3.61
N GLN A 191 -22.88 -17.14 4.22
CA GLN A 191 -21.50 -17.58 3.98
C GLN A 191 -21.23 -18.95 4.61
N ASP A 192 -20.15 -19.60 4.14
CA ASP A 192 -19.62 -20.82 4.75
C ASP A 192 -19.48 -20.67 6.28
N ALA A 193 -19.92 -21.70 6.99
CA ALA A 193 -20.16 -21.70 8.43
C ALA A 193 -18.89 -21.53 9.28
N SER A 194 -17.72 -21.87 8.74
CA SER A 194 -16.49 -21.98 9.55
C SER A 194 -15.60 -20.74 9.47
N ALA A 195 -15.18 -20.33 8.27
CA ALA A 195 -14.10 -19.36 8.11
C ALA A 195 -14.57 -17.89 8.13
N PHE A 196 -15.74 -17.59 7.56
CA PHE A 196 -16.24 -16.23 7.49
C PHE A 196 -16.65 -15.68 8.87
N PRO A 197 -17.42 -16.40 9.72
CA PRO A 197 -17.72 -15.93 11.07
C PRO A 197 -16.47 -15.71 11.93
N ALA A 198 -15.44 -16.55 11.76
CA ALA A 198 -14.16 -16.35 12.44
C ALA A 198 -13.49 -15.04 12.00
N PHE A 199 -13.51 -14.71 10.70
CA PHE A 199 -12.98 -13.45 10.22
C PHE A 199 -13.79 -12.25 10.73
N VAL A 200 -15.12 -12.34 10.78
CA VAL A 200 -15.98 -11.28 11.35
C VAL A 200 -15.59 -10.99 12.80
N LYS A 201 -15.35 -12.04 13.62
CA LYS A 201 -14.87 -11.87 14.99
C LYS A 201 -13.54 -11.14 15.05
N VAL A 202 -12.56 -11.57 14.25
CA VAL A 202 -11.24 -10.93 14.21
C VAL A 202 -11.34 -9.46 13.78
N ALA A 203 -12.04 -9.18 12.69
CA ALA A 203 -12.22 -7.83 12.18
C ALA A 203 -12.93 -6.93 13.20
N SER A 204 -13.99 -7.42 13.83
CA SER A 204 -14.73 -6.65 14.84
C SER A 204 -13.87 -6.39 16.08
N ARG A 205 -13.08 -7.37 16.53
CA ARG A 205 -12.20 -7.24 17.68
C ARG A 205 -11.02 -6.29 17.43
N TYR A 206 -10.30 -6.49 16.32
CA TYR A 206 -9.08 -5.72 16.01
C TYR A 206 -9.37 -4.34 15.44
N PHE A 207 -10.34 -4.23 14.54
CA PHE A 207 -10.60 -3.00 13.80
C PHE A 207 -11.82 -2.24 14.30
N ARG A 208 -12.63 -2.84 15.18
CA ARG A 208 -13.90 -2.25 15.63
C ARG A 208 -14.77 -1.83 14.44
N ARG A 209 -14.74 -2.64 13.38
CA ARG A 209 -15.43 -2.40 12.11
C ARG A 209 -15.83 -3.71 11.47
N SER A 210 -16.93 -3.65 10.73
CA SER A 210 -17.42 -4.82 9.99
C SER A 210 -16.55 -5.05 8.76
N PRO A 211 -16.23 -6.31 8.42
CA PRO A 211 -15.50 -6.60 7.19
C PRO A 211 -16.28 -6.18 5.92
N MET A 212 -17.61 -6.11 6.01
CA MET A 212 -18.44 -5.61 4.92
C MET A 212 -18.27 -4.11 4.69
N GLU A 213 -17.90 -3.32 5.70
CA GLU A 213 -17.65 -1.88 5.52
C GLU A 213 -16.33 -1.63 4.81
N PHE A 214 -15.23 -2.26 5.25
CA PHE A 214 -13.91 -1.96 4.68
C PHE A 214 -13.57 -2.73 3.40
N ILE A 215 -14.33 -3.76 3.04
CA ILE A 215 -14.34 -4.36 1.69
C ILE A 215 -15.63 -3.91 0.99
N SER A 216 -15.71 -2.61 0.74
CA SER A 216 -16.84 -2.00 0.04
C SER A 216 -16.45 -0.79 -0.80
N VAL A 217 -17.42 -0.32 -1.57
CA VAL A 217 -17.33 0.90 -2.38
C VAL A 217 -16.98 2.15 -1.57
N ILE A 218 -17.23 2.18 -0.24
CA ILE A 218 -16.79 3.26 0.65
C ILE A 218 -15.28 3.45 0.55
N TYR A 219 -14.55 2.35 0.42
CA TYR A 219 -13.10 2.32 0.34
C TYR A 219 -12.61 1.87 -1.05
N HIS A 220 -13.42 2.01 -2.08
CA HIS A 220 -13.07 1.61 -3.45
C HIS A 220 -12.67 0.12 -3.56
N LEU A 221 -13.17 -0.76 -2.70
CA LEU A 221 -12.88 -2.19 -2.73
C LEU A 221 -14.16 -2.98 -3.00
N GLU A 222 -14.08 -4.04 -3.77
CA GLU A 222 -15.21 -4.97 -3.95
C GLU A 222 -14.71 -6.40 -4.07
N TRP A 223 -15.45 -7.36 -3.52
CA TRP A 223 -15.09 -8.77 -3.63
C TRP A 223 -15.18 -9.24 -5.09
N ASP A 224 -14.12 -9.89 -5.60
CA ASP A 224 -14.09 -10.45 -6.95
C ASP A 224 -14.98 -11.69 -7.08
N GLN A 225 -16.25 -11.44 -7.41
CA GLN A 225 -17.26 -12.47 -7.65
C GLN A 225 -16.93 -13.38 -8.84
N SER A 226 -16.10 -12.94 -9.79
CA SER A 226 -15.78 -13.70 -11.00
C SER A 226 -14.89 -14.91 -10.73
N ARG A 227 -14.11 -14.89 -9.65
CA ARG A 227 -13.15 -15.95 -9.29
C ARG A 227 -13.74 -17.05 -8.40
N GLY A 228 -14.98 -16.89 -7.93
CA GLY A 228 -15.68 -17.90 -7.16
C GLY A 228 -16.16 -19.07 -8.02
N LYS A 229 -15.37 -20.15 -8.12
CA LYS A 229 -15.75 -21.39 -8.83
C LYS A 229 -16.81 -22.25 -8.10
N SER A 230 -17.41 -21.75 -7.02
CA SER A 230 -18.31 -22.56 -6.18
C SER A 230 -19.70 -22.67 -6.80
N ASN A 231 -19.96 -23.71 -7.60
CA ASN A 231 -21.29 -24.29 -7.85
C ASN A 231 -22.46 -23.29 -8.06
N GLY A 232 -22.24 -22.18 -8.78
CA GLY A 232 -23.27 -21.15 -9.02
C GLY A 232 -23.50 -20.12 -7.91
N LYS A 233 -22.73 -20.15 -6.82
CA LYS A 233 -22.82 -19.19 -5.69
C LYS A 233 -21.79 -18.06 -5.82
N LYS A 234 -21.96 -17.21 -6.83
CA LYS A 234 -21.00 -16.13 -7.20
C LYS A 234 -20.80 -15.03 -6.14
N HIS A 235 -21.59 -14.99 -5.08
CA HIS A 235 -21.56 -13.92 -4.07
C HIS A 235 -20.89 -14.32 -2.74
N ARG A 236 -20.22 -15.48 -2.67
CA ARG A 236 -19.61 -15.95 -1.42
C ARG A 236 -18.12 -15.64 -1.33
N TRP A 237 -17.70 -15.17 -0.17
CA TRP A 237 -16.28 -15.07 0.16
C TRP A 237 -15.75 -16.47 0.41
N THR A 238 -14.65 -16.83 -0.25
CA THR A 238 -14.08 -18.16 -0.06
C THR A 238 -13.47 -18.30 1.33
N ALA A 239 -13.50 -19.52 1.90
CA ALA A 239 -12.88 -19.78 3.20
C ALA A 239 -11.38 -19.43 3.23
N VAL A 240 -10.67 -19.63 2.11
CA VAL A 240 -9.26 -19.26 1.94
C VAL A 240 -9.06 -17.75 2.07
N PHE A 241 -9.91 -16.96 1.41
CA PHE A 241 -9.86 -15.50 1.49
C PHE A 241 -10.08 -15.01 2.91
N CYS A 242 -11.16 -15.47 3.56
CA CYS A 242 -11.46 -15.13 4.95
C CYS A 242 -10.32 -15.52 5.89
N LYS A 243 -9.73 -16.70 5.68
CA LYS A 243 -8.58 -17.18 6.46
C LYS A 243 -7.39 -16.22 6.34
N ARG A 244 -6.98 -15.86 5.12
CA ARG A 244 -5.86 -14.94 4.87
C ARG A 244 -6.14 -13.55 5.41
N LEU A 245 -7.35 -13.03 5.26
CA LEU A 245 -7.70 -11.74 5.84
C LEU A 245 -7.68 -11.75 7.37
N SER A 246 -8.03 -12.86 8.02
CA SER A 246 -7.85 -12.99 9.47
C SER A 246 -6.37 -12.94 9.86
N GLU A 247 -5.50 -13.60 9.09
CA GLU A 247 -4.04 -13.58 9.31
C GLU A 247 -3.47 -12.18 9.14
N LEU A 248 -3.94 -11.45 8.13
CA LEU A 248 -3.54 -10.05 7.91
C LEU A 248 -4.10 -9.12 8.99
N ALA A 249 -5.34 -9.31 9.42
CA ALA A 249 -5.96 -8.45 10.42
C ALA A 249 -5.27 -8.50 11.79
N THR A 250 -4.71 -9.66 12.15
CA THR A 250 -3.95 -9.85 13.40
C THR A 250 -2.47 -9.49 13.26
N HIS A 251 -2.01 -9.19 12.04
CA HIS A 251 -0.61 -8.94 11.76
C HIS A 251 -0.16 -7.56 12.28
N PRO A 252 0.96 -7.45 13.03
CA PRO A 252 1.35 -6.20 13.69
C PRO A 252 1.63 -5.02 12.74
N LEU A 253 2.02 -5.29 11.48
CA LEU A 253 2.21 -4.26 10.44
C LEU A 253 1.01 -3.31 10.29
N PHE A 254 -0.20 -3.79 10.54
CA PHE A 254 -1.41 -2.99 10.36
C PHE A 254 -1.82 -2.25 11.63
N GLU A 255 -1.15 -2.44 12.77
CA GLU A 255 -1.34 -1.66 14.01
C GLU A 255 -2.81 -1.48 14.43
N LYS A 256 -3.66 -2.49 14.21
CA LYS A 256 -5.11 -2.42 14.47
C LYS A 256 -5.84 -1.31 13.67
N ASN A 257 -5.21 -0.80 12.61
CA ASN A 257 -5.75 0.22 11.73
C ASN A 257 -6.20 -0.40 10.40
N TYR A 258 -7.51 -0.61 10.25
CA TYR A 258 -8.09 -1.18 9.02
C TYR A 258 -7.78 -0.36 7.76
N LYS A 259 -7.53 0.95 7.89
CA LYS A 259 -7.20 1.80 6.72
C LYS A 259 -5.87 1.39 6.10
N LEU A 260 -4.92 0.87 6.89
CA LEU A 260 -3.68 0.30 6.37
C LEU A 260 -3.94 -0.98 5.58
N LEU A 261 -4.84 -1.84 6.08
CA LEU A 261 -5.24 -3.06 5.36
C LEU A 261 -5.96 -2.74 4.05
N VAL A 262 -6.88 -1.77 4.08
CA VAL A 262 -7.55 -1.24 2.87
C VAL A 262 -6.54 -0.73 1.86
N LEU A 263 -5.61 0.13 2.29
CA LEU A 263 -4.57 0.69 1.43
C LEU A 263 -3.71 -0.42 0.81
N ALA A 264 -3.34 -1.44 1.61
CA ALA A 264 -2.58 -2.59 1.15
C ALA A 264 -3.35 -3.40 0.08
N LEU A 265 -4.65 -3.68 0.32
CA LEU A 265 -5.51 -4.37 -0.63
C LEU A 265 -5.68 -3.61 -1.95
N GLN A 266 -5.88 -2.29 -1.88
CA GLN A 266 -5.92 -1.42 -3.06
C GLN A 266 -4.60 -1.51 -3.83
N TYR A 267 -3.46 -1.34 -3.15
CA TYR A 267 -2.14 -1.37 -3.77
C TYR A 267 -1.83 -2.72 -4.42
N ALA A 268 -2.15 -3.83 -3.76
CA ALA A 268 -1.99 -5.17 -4.34
C ALA A 268 -2.85 -5.37 -5.58
N SER A 269 -4.12 -4.90 -5.57
CA SER A 269 -4.99 -4.96 -6.74
C SER A 269 -4.41 -4.15 -7.91
N MET A 270 -3.85 -2.96 -7.63
CA MET A 270 -3.18 -2.13 -8.63
C MET A 270 -1.95 -2.82 -9.21
N MET A 271 -1.11 -3.45 -8.38
CA MET A 271 0.08 -4.19 -8.83
C MET A 271 -0.28 -5.39 -9.70
N LEU A 272 -1.28 -6.19 -9.28
CA LEU A 272 -1.70 -7.39 -10.02
C LEU A 272 -2.34 -7.06 -11.36
N LYS A 273 -3.05 -5.93 -11.46
CA LYS A 273 -3.76 -5.53 -12.69
C LYS A 273 -3.01 -4.50 -13.52
N ASN A 274 -1.82 -4.08 -13.06
CA ASN A 274 -1.09 -2.95 -13.63
C ASN A 274 -2.03 -1.74 -13.85
N ASP A 275 -2.82 -1.43 -12.81
CA ASP A 275 -3.76 -0.33 -12.80
C ASP A 275 -3.01 0.98 -12.58
N ARG A 276 -3.09 1.86 -13.57
CA ARG A 276 -2.38 3.14 -13.60
C ARG A 276 -3.32 4.33 -13.49
N ARG A 277 -4.60 4.06 -13.21
CA ARG A 277 -5.58 5.09 -12.91
C ARG A 277 -5.17 5.90 -11.68
N THR A 278 -5.70 7.11 -11.59
CA THR A 278 -5.41 8.00 -10.45
C THR A 278 -5.90 7.38 -9.15
N TRP A 279 -4.99 7.05 -8.23
CA TRP A 279 -5.33 6.38 -6.96
C TRP A 279 -6.06 7.32 -5.97
N PRO A 280 -7.33 7.04 -5.57
CA PRO A 280 -8.09 7.81 -4.59
C PRO A 280 -7.64 7.42 -3.19
N ILE A 281 -6.41 7.78 -2.85
CA ILE A 281 -5.83 7.42 -1.57
C ILE A 281 -6.56 8.10 -0.40
N SER A 282 -7.06 7.29 0.51
CA SER A 282 -7.52 7.72 1.83
C SER A 282 -6.34 7.62 2.79
N LEU A 283 -5.87 8.72 3.37
CA LEU A 283 -4.72 8.70 4.26
C LEU A 283 -5.03 7.85 5.52
N PRO A 284 -4.31 6.75 5.78
CA PRO A 284 -4.61 5.86 6.91
C PRO A 284 -4.17 6.44 8.25
N SER A 285 -3.14 7.28 8.26
CA SER A 285 -2.64 8.00 9.42
C SER A 285 -2.02 9.34 9.01
N ARG A 286 -1.60 10.13 10.00
CA ARG A 286 -0.83 11.38 9.79
C ARG A 286 0.68 11.14 9.67
N ASP A 287 1.11 9.88 9.55
CA ASP A 287 2.53 9.55 9.34
C ASP A 287 3.06 10.29 8.10
N ARG A 288 4.29 10.80 8.22
CA ARG A 288 4.97 11.57 7.19
C ARG A 288 5.01 10.82 5.86
N PHE A 289 5.17 9.50 5.86
CA PHE A 289 5.16 8.70 4.65
C PHE A 289 3.85 8.80 3.88
N PHE A 290 2.70 8.62 4.54
CA PHE A 290 1.41 8.71 3.85
C PHE A 290 1.12 10.13 3.37
N VAL A 291 1.55 11.15 4.12
CA VAL A 291 1.45 12.56 3.68
C VAL A 291 2.26 12.78 2.40
N VAL A 292 3.52 12.33 2.37
CA VAL A 292 4.38 12.45 1.18
C VAL A 292 3.84 11.63 0.02
N LEU A 293 3.39 10.39 0.24
CA LEU A 293 2.78 9.54 -0.78
C LEU A 293 1.54 10.21 -1.38
N GLY A 294 0.66 10.76 -0.54
CA GLY A 294 -0.51 11.52 -0.97
C GLY A 294 -0.15 12.76 -1.79
N GLN A 295 0.92 13.49 -1.43
CA GLN A 295 1.42 14.62 -2.22
C GLN A 295 1.97 14.18 -3.59
N VAL A 296 2.67 13.06 -3.64
CA VAL A 296 3.19 12.48 -4.89
C VAL A 296 2.03 12.07 -5.79
N ILE A 297 1.03 11.36 -5.27
CA ILE A 297 -0.18 10.97 -6.02
C ILE A 297 -0.90 12.21 -6.54
N LYS A 298 -1.08 13.25 -5.71
CA LYS A 298 -1.68 14.53 -6.12
C LYS A 298 -0.91 15.22 -7.25
N LYS A 299 0.43 15.16 -7.25
CA LYS A 299 1.28 15.73 -8.30
C LYS A 299 1.10 15.02 -9.65
N TYR A 300 0.85 13.71 -9.64
CA TYR A 300 0.78 12.89 -10.86
C TYR A 300 -0.64 12.52 -11.29
N LYS A 301 -1.68 13.18 -10.75
CA LYS A 301 -3.08 12.92 -11.14
C LYS A 301 -3.23 12.93 -12.67
N GLY A 302 -3.76 11.84 -13.23
CA GLY A 302 -4.03 11.69 -14.66
C GLY A 302 -2.86 11.25 -15.54
N ILE A 303 -1.65 11.05 -15.01
CA ILE A 303 -0.42 10.82 -15.82
C ILE A 303 -0.16 9.33 -16.13
N ASP A 304 -1.11 8.43 -15.84
CA ASP A 304 -1.01 6.98 -16.13
C ASP A 304 0.33 6.37 -15.67
N ARG A 305 0.75 6.71 -14.45
CA ARG A 305 2.07 6.33 -13.92
C ARG A 305 1.98 4.99 -13.19
N ASP A 306 2.99 4.14 -13.37
CA ASP A 306 3.14 2.90 -12.61
C ASP A 306 3.15 3.22 -11.09
N PRO A 307 2.30 2.59 -10.26
CA PRO A 307 2.25 2.91 -8.84
C PRO A 307 3.57 2.61 -8.11
N ALA A 308 4.39 1.67 -8.59
CA ALA A 308 5.73 1.44 -8.06
C ALA A 308 6.63 2.69 -8.23
N LYS A 309 6.48 3.42 -9.34
CA LYS A 309 7.21 4.68 -9.59
C LYS A 309 6.69 5.84 -8.75
N ILE A 310 5.41 5.81 -8.38
CA ILE A 310 4.82 6.75 -7.42
C ILE A 310 5.41 6.48 -6.03
N HIS A 311 5.47 5.22 -5.61
CA HIS A 311 6.06 4.84 -4.33
C HIS A 311 7.57 5.12 -4.26
N GLU A 312 8.34 4.81 -5.30
CA GLU A 312 9.78 5.12 -5.41
C GLU A 312 10.06 6.62 -5.22
N GLU A 313 9.27 7.48 -5.85
CA GLU A 313 9.36 8.94 -5.70
C GLU A 313 9.01 9.39 -4.28
N ALA A 314 8.00 8.79 -3.64
CA ALA A 314 7.66 9.10 -2.25
C ALA A 314 8.80 8.72 -1.29
N ARG A 315 9.41 7.55 -1.49
CA ARG A 315 10.61 7.11 -0.74
C ARG A 315 11.78 8.05 -0.96
N LYS A 316 12.03 8.47 -2.21
CA LYS A 316 13.08 9.44 -2.53
C LYS A 316 12.89 10.75 -1.75
N ARG A 317 11.69 11.32 -1.77
CA ARG A 317 11.39 12.56 -1.03
C ARG A 317 11.55 12.43 0.48
N LEU A 318 11.23 11.27 1.07
CA LEU A 318 11.48 11.03 2.48
C LEU A 318 12.98 11.02 2.79
N LYS A 319 13.78 10.32 1.97
CA LYS A 319 15.24 10.28 2.11
C LYS A 319 15.88 11.65 1.95
N ASP A 320 15.48 12.39 0.93
CA ASP A 320 15.96 13.76 0.66
C ASP A 320 15.61 14.70 1.82
N GLY A 321 14.51 14.43 2.53
CA GLY A 321 14.11 15.14 3.75
C GLY A 321 14.76 14.62 5.05
N GLY A 322 15.66 13.64 4.99
CA GLY A 322 16.33 13.06 6.16
C GLY A 322 15.42 12.19 7.04
N TYR A 323 14.25 11.77 6.55
CA TYR A 323 13.31 10.94 7.30
C TYR A 323 13.64 9.45 7.17
N THR A 324 13.37 8.70 8.24
CA THR A 324 13.44 7.23 8.21
C THR A 324 12.32 6.67 7.33
N ILE A 325 12.63 5.59 6.61
CA ILE A 325 11.63 4.89 5.80
C ILE A 325 10.83 3.97 6.72
N PRO A 326 9.48 4.10 6.78
CA PRO A 326 8.68 3.24 7.66
C PRO A 326 8.56 1.82 7.11
N LEU A 327 8.29 0.87 7.99
CA LEU A 327 8.10 -0.55 7.66
C LEU A 327 7.01 -0.78 6.60
N PHE A 328 5.94 0.03 6.61
CA PHE A 328 4.88 -0.07 5.61
C PHE A 328 5.38 0.26 4.19
N SER A 329 6.35 1.17 4.05
CA SER A 329 7.00 1.43 2.77
C SER A 329 7.91 0.28 2.33
N GLU A 330 8.57 -0.41 3.26
CA GLU A 330 9.31 -1.63 2.93
C GLU A 330 8.38 -2.77 2.51
N PHE A 331 7.22 -2.90 3.16
CA PHE A 331 6.17 -3.82 2.75
C PHE A 331 5.67 -3.56 1.32
N MET A 332 5.41 -2.31 0.96
CA MET A 332 5.04 -1.95 -0.41
C MET A 332 6.12 -2.31 -1.43
N LEU A 333 7.41 -2.18 -1.06
CA LEU A 333 8.52 -2.62 -1.91
C LEU A 333 8.51 -4.14 -2.10
N ARG A 334 8.21 -4.93 -1.07
CA ARG A 334 8.07 -6.40 -1.19
C ARG A 334 6.92 -6.80 -2.10
N LEU A 335 5.80 -6.06 -2.06
CA LEU A 335 4.69 -6.27 -3.00
C LEU A 335 5.13 -6.04 -4.45
N GLU A 336 5.95 -5.02 -4.70
CA GLU A 336 6.50 -4.71 -6.02
C GLU A 336 7.47 -5.79 -6.51
N GLU A 337 8.28 -6.37 -5.61
CA GLU A 337 9.20 -7.47 -5.92
C GLU A 337 8.47 -8.76 -6.27
N LEU A 338 7.35 -9.04 -5.59
CA LEU A 338 6.51 -10.22 -5.82
C LEU A 338 5.63 -10.10 -7.07
N ARG A 339 5.54 -8.91 -7.67
CA ARG A 339 4.81 -8.71 -8.92
C ARG A 339 5.50 -9.49 -10.05
N ALA A 340 4.85 -10.54 -10.52
CA ALA A 340 5.24 -11.17 -11.77
C ALA A 340 5.17 -10.13 -12.92
N PRO A 341 6.07 -10.18 -13.92
CA PRO A 341 5.99 -9.31 -15.10
C PRO A 341 4.63 -9.51 -15.77
N THR A 342 3.70 -8.61 -15.50
CA THR A 342 2.32 -8.76 -15.93
C THR A 342 2.26 -8.58 -17.44
N SER A 343 1.89 -9.64 -18.17
CA SER A 343 1.58 -9.57 -19.60
C SER A 343 0.20 -8.96 -19.88
N GLY A 344 -0.51 -8.54 -18.83
CA GLY A 344 -1.87 -8.00 -18.92
C GLY A 344 -1.91 -6.60 -19.53
N SER A 345 -3.06 -6.29 -20.16
CA SER A 345 -3.37 -4.95 -20.64
C SER A 345 -3.31 -3.94 -19.49
N THR A 346 -2.61 -2.84 -19.70
CA THR A 346 -2.58 -1.72 -18.74
C THR A 346 -3.97 -1.11 -18.65
N ILE A 347 -4.51 -0.98 -17.44
CA ILE A 347 -5.77 -0.27 -17.21
C ILE A 347 -5.42 1.22 -17.04
N SER A 348 -5.83 2.05 -18.00
CA SER A 348 -5.63 3.50 -17.99
C SER A 348 -6.95 4.25 -17.74
N ASN A 349 -6.91 5.59 -17.69
CA ASN A 349 -7.99 6.48 -17.23
C ASN A 349 -9.27 6.55 -18.12
N SER A 350 -9.76 5.43 -18.66
CA SER A 350 -11.05 5.39 -19.35
C SER A 350 -12.20 5.24 -18.33
N VAL A 351 -12.75 6.39 -17.93
CA VAL A 351 -14.10 6.63 -17.35
C VAL A 351 -14.86 5.38 -16.86
N VAL A 352 -14.57 4.91 -15.64
CA VAL A 352 -15.41 3.99 -14.86
C VAL A 352 -15.13 4.28 -13.39
N PRO A 353 -16.12 4.22 -12.47
CA PRO A 353 -15.87 4.31 -11.03
C PRO A 353 -14.71 3.41 -10.62
N LEU A 354 -13.74 4.01 -9.92
CA LEU A 354 -12.53 3.32 -9.51
C LEU A 354 -12.86 2.40 -8.34
N VAL A 355 -13.12 1.13 -8.65
CA VAL A 355 -13.34 0.05 -7.70
C VAL A 355 -12.30 -1.04 -7.96
N TYR A 356 -11.57 -1.41 -6.91
CA TYR A 356 -10.55 -2.44 -6.95
C TYR A 356 -11.17 -3.77 -6.53
N MET A 357 -11.33 -4.68 -7.50
CA MET A 357 -11.75 -6.05 -7.17
C MET A 357 -10.65 -6.75 -6.36
N VAL A 358 -11.00 -7.30 -5.21
CA VAL A 358 -10.10 -8.03 -4.31
C VAL A 358 -10.55 -9.48 -4.21
N GLY A 359 -9.59 -10.39 -4.30
CA GLY A 359 -9.80 -11.82 -4.31
C GLY A 359 -8.78 -12.55 -3.44
N ASN A 360 -8.72 -13.87 -3.65
CA ASN A 360 -7.72 -14.72 -3.02
C ASN A 360 -6.28 -14.34 -3.37
N ASP A 361 -6.06 -13.84 -4.58
CA ASP A 361 -4.71 -13.57 -5.10
C ASP A 361 -4.12 -12.30 -4.47
N GLU A 362 -4.91 -11.24 -4.33
CA GLU A 362 -4.54 -10.03 -3.59
C GLU A 362 -4.20 -10.41 -2.14
N ALA A 363 -5.09 -11.12 -1.45
CA ALA A 363 -4.83 -11.52 -0.06
C ALA A 363 -3.60 -12.43 0.08
N ASN A 364 -3.35 -13.34 -0.88
CA ASN A 364 -2.15 -14.18 -0.90
C ASN A 364 -0.88 -13.35 -1.05
N LEU A 365 -0.91 -12.40 -1.98
CA LEU A 365 0.20 -11.51 -2.28
C LEU A 365 0.55 -10.67 -1.04
N LEU A 366 -0.46 -10.16 -0.33
CA LEU A 366 -0.25 -9.46 0.94
C LEU A 366 0.41 -10.36 1.99
N VAL A 367 -0.08 -11.58 2.20
CA VAL A 367 0.52 -12.52 3.18
C VAL A 367 1.98 -12.84 2.86
N GLN A 368 2.29 -13.06 1.58
CA GLN A 368 3.68 -13.30 1.15
C GLN A 368 4.54 -12.06 1.40
N ALA A 369 4.06 -10.87 1.01
CA ALA A 369 4.81 -9.64 1.21
C ALA A 369 5.03 -9.33 2.69
N THR A 370 4.03 -9.55 3.57
CA THR A 370 4.18 -9.34 5.02
C THR A 370 5.26 -10.25 5.60
N ASN A 371 5.30 -11.51 5.18
CA ASN A 371 6.32 -12.47 5.62
C ASN A 371 7.72 -12.15 5.08
N MET A 372 7.81 -11.39 3.97
CA MET A 372 9.07 -10.92 3.39
C MET A 372 9.56 -9.57 3.96
N VAL A 373 8.75 -8.88 4.76
CA VAL A 373 9.20 -7.64 5.41
C VAL A 373 10.30 -8.00 6.38
N SER A 374 11.51 -7.55 6.08
CA SER A 374 12.68 -7.83 6.90
C SER A 374 13.44 -6.55 7.24
N THR A 375 13.89 -6.46 8.48
CA THR A 375 14.84 -5.46 8.95
C THR A 375 16.15 -6.19 9.19
N THR A 376 17.26 -5.67 8.66
CA THR A 376 18.60 -6.28 8.77
C THR A 376 18.67 -7.75 8.30
N GLY A 377 17.88 -8.12 7.30
CA GLY A 377 17.83 -9.50 6.77
C GLY A 377 16.96 -10.47 7.59
N MET A 378 16.38 -10.02 8.71
CA MET A 378 15.50 -10.80 9.57
C MET A 378 14.05 -10.40 9.34
N PRO A 379 13.10 -11.35 9.24
CA PRO A 379 11.69 -11.01 9.15
C PRO A 379 11.29 -10.19 10.38
N VAL A 380 10.72 -9.00 10.16
CA VAL A 380 10.30 -8.07 11.23
C VAL A 380 9.15 -8.67 12.01
N PHE A 381 8.32 -9.44 11.31
CA PHE A 381 7.14 -10.07 11.84
C PHE A 381 7.27 -11.58 11.67
N ARG A 382 6.60 -12.32 12.56
CA ARG A 382 6.43 -13.75 12.36
C ARG A 382 5.46 -14.00 11.19
N ASP A 383 5.42 -15.24 10.74
CA ASP A 383 4.44 -15.67 9.75
C ASP A 383 3.02 -15.28 10.19
N ALA A 384 2.26 -14.61 9.30
CA ALA A 384 0.90 -14.17 9.59
C ALA A 384 -0.03 -15.29 10.17
N PRO A 385 0.06 -16.56 9.71
CA PRO A 385 -0.65 -17.68 10.35
C PRO A 385 -0.41 -17.87 11.85
N MET A 386 0.79 -17.52 12.35
CA MET A 386 1.15 -17.68 13.75
C MET A 386 0.36 -16.70 14.64
N TYR A 387 0.15 -15.45 14.21
CA TYR A 387 -0.67 -14.50 14.96
C TYR A 387 -2.14 -14.94 15.01
N LYS A 388 -2.62 -15.61 13.95
CA LYS A 388 -3.97 -16.19 13.92
C LYS A 388 -4.14 -17.33 14.93
N SER A 389 -3.14 -18.21 15.08
CA SER A 389 -3.27 -19.33 16.02
C SER A 389 -3.43 -18.82 17.46
N TYR A 390 -2.65 -17.82 17.86
CA TYR A 390 -2.76 -17.22 19.20
C TYR A 390 -4.05 -16.44 19.46
N THR A 391 -4.79 -16.06 18.42
CA THR A 391 -5.97 -15.19 18.56
C THR A 391 -7.29 -15.92 18.38
N ILE A 392 -7.31 -17.01 17.62
CA ILE A 392 -8.56 -17.71 17.26
C ILE A 392 -8.68 -19.10 17.88
N THR A 393 -7.58 -19.82 18.11
CA THR A 393 -7.67 -21.28 18.36
C THR A 393 -8.20 -21.69 19.74
N ARG A 394 -8.29 -20.78 20.73
CA ARG A 394 -8.87 -21.09 22.04
C ARG A 394 -10.29 -20.52 22.25
N ASP A 395 -10.53 -19.30 21.76
CA ASP A 395 -11.81 -18.59 21.93
C ASP A 395 -13.00 -19.17 21.15
N THR A 396 -12.76 -20.07 20.19
CA THR A 396 -13.86 -20.74 19.49
C THR A 396 -14.52 -21.84 20.32
N ARG A 397 -13.89 -22.31 21.40
CA ARG A 397 -14.42 -23.40 22.24
C ARG A 397 -15.09 -22.93 23.53
N GLU A 398 -14.73 -21.77 24.06
CA GLU A 398 -15.33 -21.24 25.28
C GLU A 398 -16.53 -20.33 24.93
N ARG A 399 -17.65 -20.56 25.63
CA ARG A 399 -19.00 -20.04 25.36
C ARG A 399 -19.17 -18.52 25.51
N GLU A 400 -18.09 -17.79 25.74
CA GLU A 400 -18.12 -16.46 26.36
C GLU A 400 -17.58 -15.34 25.47
N ASN A 401 -17.11 -15.64 24.24
CA ASN A 401 -16.71 -14.58 23.30
C ASN A 401 -17.78 -14.29 22.22
N PRO A 402 -18.74 -13.37 22.51
CA PRO A 402 -19.76 -12.96 21.55
C PRO A 402 -19.16 -12.25 20.32
N PRO A 403 -19.92 -12.19 19.22
CA PRO A 403 -21.21 -12.84 19.02
C PRO A 403 -21.04 -14.26 18.47
N LYS A 404 -21.97 -15.15 18.84
CA LYS A 404 -22.20 -16.40 18.13
C LYS A 404 -22.60 -16.12 16.69
N ARG A 405 -22.46 -17.10 15.80
CA ARG A 405 -22.79 -16.95 14.37
C ARG A 405 -24.18 -16.32 14.15
N LEU A 406 -25.21 -16.77 14.87
CA LEU A 406 -26.57 -16.23 14.75
C LEU A 406 -26.67 -14.76 15.20
N GLU A 407 -25.93 -14.39 16.23
CA GLU A 407 -25.87 -13.02 16.77
C GLU A 407 -25.06 -12.09 15.85
N GLN A 408 -24.17 -12.63 15.00
CA GLN A 408 -23.44 -11.84 13.99
C GLN A 408 -24.33 -11.44 12.80
N ILE A 409 -25.39 -12.20 12.50
CA ILE A 409 -26.22 -11.96 11.30
C ILE A 409 -26.88 -10.58 11.33
N PRO A 410 -27.55 -10.14 12.43
CA PRO A 410 -28.08 -8.78 12.52
C PRO A 410 -27.01 -7.70 12.29
N TYR A 411 -25.85 -7.84 12.92
CA TYR A 411 -24.72 -6.92 12.75
C TYR A 411 -24.25 -6.83 11.29
N LEU A 412 -24.12 -7.98 10.61
CA LEU A 412 -23.73 -8.02 9.20
C LEU A 412 -24.82 -7.44 8.29
N LYS A 413 -26.11 -7.67 8.58
CA LYS A 413 -27.23 -7.05 7.85
C LYS A 413 -27.15 -5.52 7.97
N ARG A 414 -26.98 -4.99 9.20
CA ARG A 414 -26.83 -3.54 9.44
C ARG A 414 -25.61 -2.96 8.72
N SER A 415 -24.50 -3.68 8.72
CA SER A 415 -23.28 -3.27 8.00
C SER A 415 -23.48 -3.17 6.49
N LEU A 416 -24.14 -4.17 5.88
CA LEU A 416 -24.47 -4.14 4.45
C LEU A 416 -25.41 -2.98 4.11
N ILE A 417 -26.42 -2.73 4.95
CA ILE A 417 -27.32 -1.58 4.80
C ILE A 417 -26.53 -0.27 4.89
N ALA A 418 -25.57 -0.15 5.83
CA ALA A 418 -24.72 1.04 5.94
C ALA A 418 -23.87 1.29 4.69
N VAL A 419 -23.35 0.23 4.06
CA VAL A 419 -22.63 0.33 2.77
C VAL A 419 -23.52 0.83 1.65
N TRP A 420 -24.74 0.31 1.55
CA TRP A 420 -25.67 0.75 0.52
C TRP A 420 -26.21 2.15 0.77
N ARG A 421 -26.45 2.50 2.03
CA ARG A 421 -26.77 3.86 2.46
C ARG A 421 -25.71 4.83 1.96
N HIS A 422 -24.42 4.51 2.13
CA HIS A 422 -23.35 5.33 1.59
C HIS A 422 -23.42 5.47 0.06
N ARG A 423 -23.71 4.37 -0.66
CA ARG A 423 -23.86 4.39 -2.12
C ARG A 423 -25.02 5.28 -2.57
N GLU A 424 -26.19 5.14 -1.96
CA GLU A 424 -27.38 5.92 -2.32
C GLU A 424 -27.25 7.38 -1.90
N LYS A 425 -26.65 7.68 -0.73
CA LYS A 425 -26.26 9.05 -0.34
C LYS A 425 -25.32 9.68 -1.38
N ALA A 426 -24.32 8.93 -1.86
CA ALA A 426 -23.39 9.42 -2.88
C ALA A 426 -24.10 9.74 -4.20
N LYS A 427 -25.05 8.90 -4.64
CA LYS A 427 -25.88 9.16 -5.83
C LYS A 427 -26.74 10.41 -5.65
N LYS A 428 -27.50 10.52 -4.56
CA LYS A 428 -28.35 11.69 -4.27
C LYS A 428 -27.54 12.98 -4.21
N ARG A 429 -26.37 12.93 -3.58
CA ARG A 429 -25.44 14.07 -3.57
C ARG A 429 -24.99 14.44 -4.97
N ALA A 430 -24.65 13.46 -5.81
CA ALA A 430 -24.27 13.71 -7.19
C ALA A 430 -25.42 14.34 -8.00
N GLN A 431 -26.67 13.89 -7.79
CA GLN A 431 -27.86 14.45 -8.43
C GLN A 431 -28.09 15.90 -8.01
N ARG A 432 -27.99 16.19 -6.70
CA ARG A 432 -28.15 17.53 -6.15
C ARG A 432 -27.07 18.50 -6.64
N LEU A 433 -25.84 18.04 -6.76
CA LEU A 433 -24.72 18.85 -7.28
C LEU A 433 -24.76 19.00 -8.80
N GLY A 434 -25.70 18.36 -9.50
CA GLY A 434 -25.78 18.36 -10.96
C GLY A 434 -24.63 17.63 -11.63
N THR A 435 -23.87 16.80 -10.88
CA THR A 435 -22.76 16.00 -11.41
C THR A 435 -23.23 14.66 -11.99
N ASP A 436 -24.48 14.27 -11.73
CA ASP A 436 -25.10 13.02 -12.21
C ASP A 436 -25.66 13.16 -13.64
N SER A 437 -24.98 13.90 -14.53
CA SER A 437 -25.38 14.07 -15.94
C SER A 437 -25.11 12.83 -16.80
N ASP A 438 -24.93 11.65 -16.21
CA ASP A 438 -24.54 10.41 -16.90
C ASP A 438 -25.65 9.77 -17.76
N GLN A 439 -26.74 10.50 -18.08
CA GLN A 439 -27.74 10.02 -19.04
C GLN A 439 -28.17 11.01 -20.12
N GLU A 440 -27.83 12.30 -20.02
CA GLU A 440 -28.08 13.28 -21.10
C GLU A 440 -26.80 13.95 -21.63
N HIS A 441 -25.63 13.62 -21.08
CA HIS A 441 -24.35 14.12 -21.56
C HIS A 441 -23.56 13.16 -22.44
N GLU A 442 -24.00 11.93 -22.75
CA GLU A 442 -23.28 11.12 -23.75
C GLU A 442 -23.29 11.79 -25.14
N GLU A 443 -24.37 12.47 -25.55
CA GLU A 443 -24.38 13.20 -26.83
C GLU A 443 -23.64 14.56 -26.76
N SER A 444 -23.54 15.19 -25.59
CA SER A 444 -22.85 16.48 -25.42
C SER A 444 -21.34 16.32 -25.19
N VAL A 445 -20.93 15.27 -24.49
CA VAL A 445 -19.53 14.94 -24.23
C VAL A 445 -18.85 14.48 -25.51
N ASP A 446 -19.54 13.80 -26.42
CA ASP A 446 -18.98 13.49 -27.74
C ASP A 446 -18.68 14.76 -28.56
N LEU A 447 -19.49 15.82 -28.42
CA LEU A 447 -19.24 17.11 -29.06
C LEU A 447 -18.05 17.85 -28.43
N GLU A 448 -17.98 17.91 -27.09
CA GLU A 448 -16.85 18.55 -26.39
C GLU A 448 -15.55 17.77 -26.57
N VAL A 449 -15.58 16.44 -26.54
CA VAL A 449 -14.43 15.59 -26.85
C VAL A 449 -14.01 15.76 -28.30
N GLY A 450 -14.95 15.94 -29.24
CA GLY A 450 -14.66 16.31 -30.63
C GLY A 450 -13.91 17.64 -30.74
N ILE A 451 -14.39 18.68 -30.05
CA ILE A 451 -13.75 20.01 -30.02
C ILE A 451 -12.35 19.94 -29.38
N LEU A 452 -12.19 19.18 -28.30
CA LEU A 452 -10.90 19.00 -27.64
C LEU A 452 -9.92 18.21 -28.52
N ARG A 453 -10.37 17.20 -29.26
CA ARG A 453 -9.53 16.45 -30.22
C ARG A 453 -9.04 17.34 -31.38
N GLU A 454 -9.89 18.19 -31.91
CA GLU A 454 -9.51 19.21 -32.91
C GLU A 454 -8.45 20.17 -32.33
N ARG A 455 -8.65 20.69 -31.13
CA ARG A 455 -7.68 21.59 -30.47
C ARG A 455 -6.34 20.91 -30.19
N ILE A 456 -6.34 19.64 -29.80
CA ILE A 456 -5.10 18.87 -29.60
C ILE A 456 -4.37 18.71 -30.94
N LYS A 457 -5.09 18.40 -32.02
CA LYS A 457 -4.52 18.26 -33.36
C LYS A 457 -3.93 19.58 -33.88
N GLU A 458 -4.58 20.72 -33.61
CA GLU A 458 -4.04 22.06 -33.92
C GLU A 458 -2.77 22.38 -33.09
N ALA A 459 -2.78 22.03 -31.80
CA ALA A 459 -1.62 22.22 -30.92
C ALA A 459 -0.43 21.35 -31.38
N GLU A 460 -0.67 20.09 -31.74
CA GLU A 460 0.34 19.19 -32.31
C GLU A 460 0.91 19.72 -33.62
N ALA A 461 0.05 20.20 -34.54
CA ALA A 461 0.49 20.83 -35.78
C ALA A 461 1.36 22.07 -35.53
N THR A 462 0.98 22.89 -34.55
CA THR A 462 1.73 24.08 -34.14
C THR A 462 3.10 23.70 -33.56
N CYS A 463 3.14 22.69 -32.69
CA CYS A 463 4.37 22.18 -32.09
C CYS A 463 5.32 21.62 -33.16
N THR A 464 4.78 20.89 -34.14
CA THR A 464 5.54 20.35 -35.28
C THR A 464 6.12 21.47 -36.15
N ARG A 465 5.38 22.57 -36.34
CA ARG A 465 5.89 23.76 -37.05
C ARG A 465 7.05 24.41 -36.31
N ILE A 466 6.91 24.62 -35.00
CA ILE A 466 7.96 25.21 -34.15
C ILE A 466 9.23 24.35 -34.17
N LEU A 467 9.10 23.02 -34.11
CA LEU A 467 10.25 22.11 -34.22
C LEU A 467 10.97 22.25 -35.56
N ARG A 468 10.23 22.30 -36.68
CA ARG A 468 10.84 22.52 -38.00
C ARG A 468 11.53 23.88 -38.14
N GLU A 469 10.97 24.93 -37.55
CA GLU A 469 11.60 26.25 -37.51
C GLU A 469 12.89 26.23 -36.68
N LYS A 470 12.88 25.53 -35.54
CA LYS A 470 14.06 25.36 -34.71
C LYS A 470 15.16 24.59 -35.45
N ASP A 471 14.82 23.50 -36.12
CA ASP A 471 15.77 22.70 -36.91
C ASP A 471 16.33 23.54 -38.09
N SER A 472 15.49 24.37 -38.73
CA SER A 472 15.94 25.31 -39.75
C SER A 472 16.88 26.37 -39.21
N MET A 473 16.62 26.91 -38.01
CA MET A 473 17.53 27.86 -37.36
C MET A 473 18.85 27.22 -36.95
N ALA A 474 18.82 25.98 -36.43
CA ALA A 474 20.03 25.23 -36.12
C ALA A 474 20.89 25.02 -37.37
N ALA A 475 20.28 24.59 -38.49
CA ALA A 475 20.99 24.43 -39.75
C ALA A 475 21.59 25.75 -40.28
N LYS A 476 20.91 26.89 -40.08
CA LYS A 476 21.45 28.22 -40.43
C LYS A 476 22.63 28.62 -39.54
N LEU A 477 22.59 28.26 -38.25
CA LEU A 477 23.67 28.51 -37.29
C LEU A 477 24.93 27.69 -37.67
N ASP A 478 24.77 26.40 -37.95
CA ASP A 478 25.87 25.55 -38.43
C ASP A 478 26.46 26.07 -39.76
N ALA A 479 25.60 26.55 -40.67
CA ALA A 479 26.03 27.16 -41.92
C ALA A 479 26.76 28.50 -41.71
N ALA A 480 26.42 29.26 -40.68
CA ALA A 480 27.12 30.50 -40.33
C ALA A 480 28.47 30.22 -39.67
N GLU A 481 28.54 29.21 -38.79
CA GLU A 481 29.78 28.78 -38.13
C GLU A 481 30.79 28.21 -39.14
N THR A 482 30.33 27.41 -40.11
CA THR A 482 31.18 26.93 -41.21
C THR A 482 31.67 28.05 -42.13
N ARG A 483 30.91 29.13 -42.32
CA ARG A 483 31.39 30.32 -43.03
C ARG A 483 32.42 31.09 -42.19
N SER A 484 32.14 31.30 -40.91
CA SER A 484 33.06 32.01 -40.00
C SER A 484 34.40 31.29 -39.87
N THR A 485 34.41 29.96 -39.80
CA THR A 485 35.65 29.16 -39.76
C THR A 485 36.42 29.27 -41.08
N ARG A 486 35.73 29.24 -42.22
CA ARG A 486 36.34 29.45 -43.55
C ARG A 486 36.96 30.85 -43.69
N ASP A 487 36.24 31.88 -43.26
CA ASP A 487 36.75 33.25 -43.30
C ASP A 487 37.94 33.42 -42.34
N GLY A 488 37.90 32.81 -41.16
CA GLY A 488 39.04 32.75 -40.24
C GLY A 488 40.28 32.09 -40.84
N MET A 489 40.12 30.97 -41.56
CA MET A 489 41.24 30.36 -42.29
C MET A 489 41.78 31.28 -43.39
N ARG A 490 40.90 32.00 -44.10
CA ARG A 490 41.31 32.93 -45.16
C ARG A 490 42.07 34.15 -44.61
N ILE A 491 41.66 34.65 -43.44
CA ILE A 491 42.38 35.71 -42.73
C ILE A 491 43.76 35.18 -42.31
N ALA A 492 43.84 34.00 -41.71
CA ALA A 492 45.11 33.38 -41.32
C ALA A 492 46.04 33.14 -42.53
N GLU A 493 45.49 32.75 -43.68
CA GLU A 493 46.25 32.60 -44.93
C GLU A 493 46.79 33.94 -45.45
N LEU A 494 45.99 35.01 -45.40
CA LEU A 494 46.43 36.36 -45.75
C LEU A 494 47.50 36.89 -44.79
N GLU A 495 47.34 36.69 -43.49
CA GLU A 495 48.33 37.05 -42.47
C GLU A 495 49.63 36.25 -42.66
N ALA A 496 49.56 34.97 -43.00
CA ALA A 496 50.73 34.16 -43.31
C ALA A 496 51.44 34.64 -44.60
N ALA A 497 50.68 35.02 -45.63
CA ALA A 497 51.23 35.59 -46.85
C ALA A 497 51.88 36.96 -46.62
N GLU A 498 51.27 37.81 -45.78
CA GLU A 498 51.83 39.09 -45.37
C GLU A 498 53.10 38.91 -44.53
N ALA A 499 53.11 37.96 -43.58
CA ALA A 499 54.30 37.61 -42.81
C ALA A 499 55.44 37.09 -43.69
N GLN A 500 55.14 36.29 -44.73
CA GLN A 500 56.13 35.84 -45.71
C GLN A 500 56.63 36.98 -46.61
N GLY A 501 55.76 37.93 -46.99
CA GLY A 501 56.14 39.12 -47.75
C GLY A 501 56.99 40.11 -46.93
N ALA A 502 56.62 40.34 -45.68
CA ALA A 502 57.35 41.20 -44.74
C ALA A 502 58.68 40.56 -44.31
N SER A 503 58.72 39.24 -44.11
CA SER A 503 59.94 38.49 -43.82
C SER A 503 60.89 38.46 -45.01
N GLY A 504 60.39 38.32 -46.25
CA GLY A 504 61.22 38.42 -47.45
C GLY A 504 61.88 39.79 -47.62
N ALA A 505 61.14 40.88 -47.39
CA ALA A 505 61.68 42.24 -47.45
C ALA A 505 62.62 42.56 -46.28
N ALA A 506 62.31 42.09 -45.07
CA ALA A 506 63.15 42.27 -43.90
C ALA A 506 64.45 41.45 -43.98
N LEU A 507 64.39 40.20 -44.45
CA LEU A 507 65.58 39.36 -44.68
C LEU A 507 66.47 39.93 -45.79
N ALA A 508 65.90 40.50 -46.86
CA ALA A 508 66.67 41.21 -47.87
C ALA A 508 67.39 42.45 -47.29
N ARG A 509 66.72 43.22 -46.43
CA ARG A 509 67.29 44.39 -45.74
C ARG A 509 68.37 43.98 -44.72
N ILE A 510 68.18 42.87 -44.01
CA ILE A 510 69.15 42.32 -43.07
C ILE A 510 70.39 41.83 -43.83
N ALA A 511 70.21 41.10 -44.95
CA ALA A 511 71.33 40.68 -45.79
C ALA A 511 72.12 41.87 -46.38
N GLU A 512 71.43 42.95 -46.76
CA GLU A 512 72.05 44.20 -47.21
C GLU A 512 72.85 44.89 -46.09
N LEU A 513 72.27 44.95 -44.88
CA LEU A 513 72.94 45.51 -43.70
C LEU A 513 74.12 44.66 -43.23
N GLU A 514 74.04 43.34 -43.30
CA GLU A 514 75.15 42.43 -42.97
C GLU A 514 76.31 42.57 -43.97
N ALA A 515 76.01 42.73 -45.27
CA ALA A 515 77.02 43.04 -46.28
C ALA A 515 77.69 44.40 -46.03
N GLU A 516 76.94 45.40 -45.57
CA GLU A 516 77.45 46.73 -45.23
C GLU A 516 78.30 46.71 -43.95
N ILE A 517 77.88 45.96 -42.93
CA ILE A 517 78.66 45.73 -41.70
C ILE A 517 79.97 45.02 -42.04
N GLN A 518 79.95 44.03 -42.93
CA GLN A 518 81.16 43.34 -43.34
C GLN A 518 82.13 44.27 -44.08
N ARG A 519 81.62 45.16 -44.96
CA ARG A 519 82.43 46.23 -45.57
C ARG A 519 83.04 47.19 -44.55
N LEU A 520 82.27 47.57 -43.52
CA LEU A 520 82.76 48.43 -42.45
C LEU A 520 83.81 47.71 -41.58
N LYS A 521 83.67 46.41 -41.37
CA LYS A 521 84.62 45.58 -40.64
C LYS A 521 85.94 45.44 -41.39
N ASP A 522 85.87 45.20 -42.70
CA ASP A 522 87.03 45.12 -43.58
C ASP A 522 87.76 46.48 -43.68
N ASN A 523 87.04 47.60 -43.61
CA ASN A 523 87.61 48.95 -43.53
C ASN A 523 88.17 49.33 -42.14
N SER A 524 87.68 48.71 -41.06
CA SER A 524 88.16 48.96 -39.69
C SER A 524 89.41 48.16 -39.32
N SER A 525 89.74 47.10 -40.08
CA SER A 525 90.90 46.24 -39.82
C SER A 525 92.25 46.88 -40.17
N THR A 526 92.29 48.14 -40.62
CA THR A 526 93.53 48.86 -40.97
C THR A 526 94.03 49.86 -39.91
N ARG A 527 93.42 49.93 -38.72
CA ARG A 527 93.88 50.85 -37.66
C ARG A 527 93.80 50.29 -36.24
N GLY A 528 95.00 50.00 -35.69
CA GLY A 528 95.36 50.14 -34.27
C GLY A 528 94.86 49.04 -33.33
N SER A 529 95.66 48.08 -32.87
CA SER A 529 96.81 48.20 -31.94
C SER A 529 96.41 48.44 -30.47
N THR A 530 96.64 47.39 -29.67
CA THR A 530 97.15 47.38 -28.28
C THR A 530 96.26 47.87 -27.13
N VAL A 531 96.02 47.01 -26.12
CA VAL A 531 96.29 47.23 -24.67
C VAL A 531 95.79 46.03 -23.81
N HIS A 532 96.45 45.91 -22.66
CA HIS A 532 96.63 44.83 -21.68
C HIS A 532 95.45 44.10 -21.01
N SER A 533 95.78 42.85 -20.67
CA SER A 533 95.57 42.05 -19.45
C SER A 533 95.03 42.74 -18.18
N ARG A 534 94.12 42.05 -17.45
CA ARG A 534 94.28 41.66 -16.03
C ARG A 534 93.18 40.74 -15.51
N SER A 535 93.61 39.74 -14.75
CA SER A 535 92.86 38.80 -13.90
C SER A 535 92.61 39.36 -12.49
N PHE A 536 91.49 39.00 -11.85
CA PHE A 536 91.25 38.76 -10.40
C PHE A 536 89.77 38.27 -10.32
N GLY A 537 89.44 37.11 -9.73
CA GLY A 537 89.12 36.88 -8.31
C GLY A 537 87.81 37.60 -7.92
N ASP A 538 86.87 37.11 -7.12
CA ASP A 538 86.59 35.97 -6.25
C ASP A 538 85.14 36.25 -5.71
N ASP A 539 84.58 35.37 -4.89
CA ASP A 539 83.33 35.51 -4.10
C ASP A 539 82.00 35.26 -4.87
N GLY A 540 81.13 34.30 -4.56
CA GLY A 540 80.92 33.49 -3.35
C GLY A 540 79.65 33.94 -2.62
N PHE A 541 78.48 33.38 -2.92
CA PHE A 541 77.22 33.36 -2.12
C PHE A 541 76.24 32.44 -2.90
N GLY A 542 75.62 31.36 -2.41
CA GLY A 542 75.31 30.96 -1.05
C GLY A 542 73.89 31.42 -0.68
N ASP A 543 72.85 30.67 -1.05
CA ASP A 543 71.77 30.29 -0.12
C ASP A 543 70.71 29.39 -0.77
N GLY A 544 70.39 28.31 -0.07
CA GLY A 544 69.15 27.57 -0.21
C GLY A 544 68.18 28.01 0.87
N PHE A 545 66.89 27.91 0.60
CA PHE A 545 65.87 27.96 1.65
C PHE A 545 64.69 27.06 1.27
N ASP A 546 64.56 25.99 2.03
CA ASP A 546 63.37 25.18 2.24
C ASP A 546 63.07 25.31 3.74
N PHE A 547 61.82 25.64 4.12
CA PHE A 547 61.09 25.07 5.25
C PHE A 547 59.78 25.82 5.50
N SER A 548 58.76 25.01 5.73
CA SER A 548 57.50 25.25 6.42
C SER A 548 57.65 26.03 7.73
N ASP A 549 56.66 26.86 8.08
CA ASP A 549 55.91 26.71 9.33
C ASP A 549 54.64 27.60 9.41
N PRO A 550 53.67 27.26 10.29
CA PRO A 550 52.35 27.88 10.43
C PRO A 550 52.30 28.88 11.62
N VAL A 551 51.09 29.04 12.20
CA VAL A 551 50.72 29.67 13.49
C VAL A 551 50.08 31.07 13.40
N LEU A 552 48.77 31.18 13.74
CA LEU A 552 48.22 31.86 14.94
C LEU A 552 46.73 32.25 14.78
N GLY A 553 45.94 31.95 15.82
CA GLY A 553 44.87 32.85 16.26
C GLY A 553 43.55 32.18 16.67
N GLY A 554 43.26 32.11 17.98
CA GLY A 554 41.88 32.11 18.47
C GLY A 554 41.59 31.35 19.76
N ASP A 555 42.05 31.86 20.91
CA ASP A 555 41.52 31.52 22.23
C ASP A 555 40.10 32.07 22.41
N ASN A 556 39.20 31.30 23.06
CA ASN A 556 38.29 31.88 24.05
C ASN A 556 37.76 30.86 25.08
N THR A 557 37.95 31.25 26.34
CA THR A 557 37.33 30.85 27.63
C THR A 557 35.94 30.21 27.53
N GLY A 558 35.51 29.22 28.32
CA GLY A 558 35.78 28.88 29.72
C GLY A 558 34.47 28.95 30.52
N HIS A 559 33.96 27.85 31.09
CA HIS A 559 33.12 27.85 32.30
C HIS A 559 32.98 26.44 32.90
N SER A 560 33.32 26.36 34.18
CA SER A 560 33.27 25.22 35.09
C SER A 560 31.85 24.94 35.60
N SER A 561 31.55 23.68 35.95
CA SER A 561 31.07 23.33 37.30
C SER A 561 31.09 21.82 37.57
N VAL A 562 31.72 21.49 38.69
CA VAL A 562 31.91 20.17 39.32
C VAL A 562 30.74 19.89 40.27
N GLY A 563 30.42 18.62 40.51
CA GLY A 563 29.55 18.22 41.63
C GLY A 563 29.31 16.71 41.75
N GLU A 564 30.32 15.97 42.20
CA GLU A 564 30.14 14.64 42.81
C GLU A 564 29.83 14.80 44.31
N THR A 565 28.96 13.97 44.89
CA THR A 565 29.30 13.00 45.96
C THR A 565 28.07 12.28 46.56
N PRO A 566 28.26 11.13 47.26
CA PRO A 566 27.27 10.05 47.41
C PRO A 566 26.73 9.88 48.84
N GLY A 567 25.77 8.96 49.02
CA GLY A 567 25.36 8.47 50.34
C GLY A 567 24.32 7.35 50.27
N ASN A 568 24.70 6.17 50.76
CA ASN A 568 23.94 4.91 50.80
C ASN A 568 23.23 4.75 52.19
N PRO A 569 22.74 3.56 52.62
CA PRO A 569 21.34 3.12 52.64
C PRO A 569 20.74 2.94 54.07
N THR A 570 19.43 2.65 54.19
CA THR A 570 18.88 1.75 55.23
C THR A 570 17.40 1.38 55.00
N SER A 571 17.08 0.15 55.43
CA SER A 571 15.82 -0.60 55.44
C SER A 571 14.92 -0.31 56.64
N HIS A 572 13.59 -0.39 56.49
CA HIS A 572 12.66 -1.25 57.26
C HIS A 572 11.16 -0.96 57.00
N VAL A 573 10.41 -2.04 56.72
CA VAL A 573 9.08 -2.47 57.24
C VAL A 573 8.02 -1.41 57.63
N GLY A 574 6.80 -1.55 57.08
CA GLY A 574 5.58 -1.03 57.73
C GLY A 574 4.30 -1.11 56.86
N ARG A 575 3.31 -1.88 57.31
CA ARG A 575 1.92 -1.95 56.82
C ARG A 575 1.15 -0.64 57.10
N SER A 576 0.25 -0.24 56.20
CA SER A 576 -1.13 0.26 56.46
C SER A 576 -1.76 0.57 55.10
N SER A 577 -2.77 -0.16 54.63
CA SER A 577 -4.19 0.26 54.66
C SER A 577 -4.38 1.77 54.51
N ASP A 578 -4.74 2.20 53.30
CA ASP A 578 -5.66 3.32 53.08
C ASP A 578 -6.31 3.23 51.69
N ASP A 579 -7.62 3.34 51.74
CA ASP A 579 -8.64 3.41 50.70
C ASP A 579 -8.58 4.76 49.97
N PRO A 580 -8.66 4.82 48.62
CA PRO A 580 -9.11 6.02 47.96
C PRO A 580 -10.41 5.78 47.20
N GLY A 581 -11.47 6.39 47.73
CA GLY A 581 -12.78 6.53 47.11
C GLY A 581 -12.78 7.24 45.74
N PRO A 582 -13.97 7.44 45.16
CA PRO A 582 -14.15 7.58 43.73
C PRO A 582 -13.71 8.96 43.24
N ARG A 583 -12.87 8.99 42.19
CA ARG A 583 -12.54 10.23 41.47
C ARG A 583 -13.67 10.58 40.49
N PRO A 584 -14.01 11.87 40.35
CA PRO A 584 -15.12 12.35 39.54
C PRO A 584 -14.82 12.28 38.04
N ALA A 585 -15.90 12.18 37.27
CA ALA A 585 -15.93 12.25 35.81
C ALA A 585 -15.22 13.53 35.32
N VAL A 586 -14.34 13.36 34.34
CA VAL A 586 -13.66 14.44 33.65
C VAL A 586 -14.26 14.51 32.24
N ASP A 587 -15.13 15.50 32.03
CA ASP A 587 -15.60 15.91 30.71
C ASP A 587 -14.40 16.39 29.88
N PHE A 588 -14.15 15.74 28.74
CA PHE A 588 -13.26 16.30 27.72
C PHE A 588 -14.08 16.72 26.50
N LEU A 589 -14.29 18.03 26.45
CA LEU A 589 -14.89 18.78 25.36
C LEU A 589 -14.09 18.68 24.06
N SER A 590 -14.88 18.72 22.99
CA SER A 590 -14.56 18.98 21.59
C SER A 590 -13.47 20.03 21.34
N GLY A 591 -12.53 19.71 20.47
CA GLY A 591 -11.66 20.67 19.79
C GLY A 591 -11.75 20.49 18.28
N ARG A 592 -12.50 21.37 17.62
CA ARG A 592 -12.43 21.63 16.17
C ARG A 592 -11.00 22.04 15.81
N TYR A 593 -10.39 21.42 14.79
CA TYR A 593 -9.55 22.04 13.74
C TYR A 593 -9.26 21.03 12.62
#